data_AF-A0A0F2RN13-F1
#
_entry.id   AF-A0A0F2RN13-F1
#
_cell.length_a   1.000
_cell.length_b   1.000
_cell.length_c   1.000
_cell.angle_alpha   90.00
_cell.angle_beta   90.00
_cell.angle_gamma   90.00
#
_symmetry.space_group_name_H-M   'P 1'
#
loop_
_entity.id
_entity.type
_entity.pdbx_description
1 polymer ?
#
loop_
_entity_poly.entity_id
_entity_poly.type
_entity_poly.pdbx_seq_one_letter_code
_entity_poly.pdbx_strand_id
1 'polypeptide(L)'
;MHMPDIEPSRKLSADQEEYRICSKPYVFFRLIFDKHGARLMTATASENCGGYRAFEDQKTLTAATARVLEDAGLHPTLKEDHAQRSYIETPIPLDRVDREELVHLASTVLLTLGITDVQVLALAEMLALYDEFSVSENDEAVYLSDGMWITTDGKIVEK
;
A
#
# COMPACT_ATOMS: atom_id res chain seq x y z
N MET A 1 15.96 14.06 -1.80
CA MET A 1 14.50 14.06 -1.50
C MET A 1 14.05 12.62 -1.76
N HIS A 2 13.50 11.94 -0.77
CA HIS A 2 13.64 10.49 -0.61
C HIS A 2 12.31 9.74 -0.59
N MET A 3 12.29 8.62 -1.32
CA MET A 3 11.32 7.49 -1.32
C MET A 3 10.09 7.59 -0.39
N PRO A 4 8.85 7.21 -0.79
CA PRO A 4 8.27 6.04 -0.16
C PRO A 4 8.91 4.82 -0.76
N ASP A 5 10.05 4.50 -0.17
CA ASP A 5 10.75 3.30 -0.53
C ASP A 5 9.98 2.13 0.07
N ILE A 6 9.47 1.26 -0.80
CA ILE A 6 9.00 -0.08 -0.45
C ILE A 6 10.27 -0.89 -0.15
N GLU A 7 10.80 -0.75 1.07
CA GLU A 7 12.08 -1.36 1.43
C GLU A 7 11.89 -2.78 2.00
N PRO A 8 12.64 -3.79 1.52
CA PRO A 8 12.63 -5.11 2.12
C PRO A 8 13.18 -5.06 3.56
N SER A 9 12.46 -5.69 4.49
CA SER A 9 12.83 -5.82 5.90
C SER A 9 13.03 -7.30 6.26
N ARG A 10 13.98 -7.60 7.16
CA ARG A 10 14.31 -8.97 7.60
C ARG A 10 13.95 -9.22 9.07
N LYS A 11 13.01 -8.45 9.61
CA LYS A 11 12.80 -8.37 11.05
C LYS A 11 12.14 -9.61 11.67
N LEU A 12 11.37 -10.40 10.90
CA LEU A 12 10.49 -11.44 11.46
C LEU A 12 10.88 -12.89 11.16
N SER A 13 11.46 -13.23 9.99
CA SER A 13 12.12 -14.51 9.69
C SER A 13 12.61 -14.56 8.23
N ALA A 14 13.32 -15.62 7.81
CA ALA A 14 13.73 -15.83 6.41
C ALA A 14 12.57 -16.29 5.49
N ASP A 15 11.46 -16.75 6.07
CA ASP A 15 10.32 -17.33 5.36
C ASP A 15 9.21 -16.29 5.08
N GLN A 16 9.47 -15.01 5.41
CA GLN A 16 8.53 -13.91 5.27
C GLN A 16 9.17 -12.79 4.46
N GLU A 17 8.43 -12.30 3.47
CA GLU A 17 8.82 -11.12 2.71
C GLU A 17 8.14 -9.91 3.34
N GLU A 18 8.92 -8.95 3.82
CA GLU A 18 8.40 -7.77 4.50
C GLU A 18 8.79 -6.51 3.75
N TYR A 19 7.84 -5.60 3.59
CA TYR A 19 8.05 -4.28 3.02
C TYR A 19 7.53 -3.18 3.95
N ARG A 20 8.05 -1.97 3.78
CA ARG A 20 7.63 -0.78 4.54
C ARG A 20 7.14 0.30 3.59
N ILE A 21 6.08 1.01 3.96
CA ILE A 21 5.66 2.24 3.26
C ILE A 21 6.06 3.39 4.17
N CYS A 22 7.01 4.21 3.70
CA CYS A 22 7.67 5.23 4.49
C CYS A 22 7.73 6.57 3.75
N SER A 23 8.10 7.65 4.41
CA SER A 23 8.64 8.88 3.80
C SER A 23 9.51 9.50 4.87
N LYS A 24 10.81 9.68 4.60
CA LYS A 24 11.77 10.07 5.65
C LYS A 24 11.29 11.32 6.41
N PRO A 25 11.28 11.27 7.76
CA PRO A 25 11.84 10.23 8.62
C PRO A 25 10.83 9.17 9.09
N TYR A 26 9.64 9.08 8.52
CA TYR A 26 8.53 8.29 9.04
C TYR A 26 8.32 6.96 8.30
N VAL A 27 7.92 5.94 9.05
CA VAL A 27 7.29 4.73 8.54
C VAL A 27 5.80 4.79 8.90
N PHE A 28 4.95 4.49 7.93
CA PHE A 28 3.50 4.49 8.08
C PHE A 28 2.95 3.07 8.14
N PHE A 29 3.36 2.21 7.21
CA PHE A 29 2.85 0.84 7.10
C PHE A 29 3.95 -0.19 6.96
N ARG A 30 3.59 -1.43 7.32
CA ARG A 30 4.31 -2.65 6.99
C ARG A 30 3.39 -3.55 6.17
N LEU A 31 3.96 -4.17 5.15
CA LEU A 31 3.34 -5.23 4.36
C LEU A 31 4.14 -6.50 4.62
N ILE A 32 3.51 -7.53 5.16
CA ILE A 32 4.16 -8.82 5.40
C ILE A 32 3.47 -9.86 4.54
N PHE A 33 4.23 -10.52 3.68
CA PHE A 33 3.78 -11.62 2.83
C PHE A 33 4.34 -12.93 3.38
N ASP A 34 3.47 -13.93 3.44
CA ASP A 34 3.82 -15.30 3.79
C ASP A 34 2.95 -16.31 3.03
N LYS A 35 3.16 -17.60 3.28
CA LYS A 35 2.44 -18.69 2.60
C LYS A 35 0.92 -18.68 2.82
N HIS A 36 0.40 -17.88 3.75
CA HIS A 36 -1.02 -17.76 4.06
C HIS A 36 -1.67 -16.49 3.49
N GLY A 37 -0.89 -15.62 2.84
CA GLY A 37 -1.36 -14.39 2.22
C GLY A 37 -0.51 -13.19 2.60
N ALA A 38 -1.17 -12.04 2.78
CA ALA A 38 -0.52 -10.79 3.16
C ALA A 38 -1.13 -10.21 4.44
N ARG A 39 -0.38 -9.33 5.09
CA ARG A 39 -0.84 -8.53 6.22
C ARG A 39 -0.40 -7.09 6.01
N LEU A 40 -1.37 -6.18 5.96
CA LEU A 40 -1.13 -4.74 6.02
C LEU A 40 -1.24 -4.29 7.48
N MET A 41 -0.22 -3.59 7.97
CA MET A 41 -0.15 -3.15 9.37
C MET A 41 0.29 -1.70 9.48
N THR A 42 -0.25 -0.94 10.44
CA THR A 42 0.33 0.36 10.80
C THR A 42 1.64 0.17 11.55
N ALA A 43 2.65 0.99 11.23
CA ALA A 43 3.98 0.89 11.80
C ALA A 43 4.01 1.43 13.24
N THR A 44 4.51 0.64 14.18
CA THR A 44 4.69 1.06 15.58
C THR A 44 6.11 1.54 15.85
N ALA A 45 6.33 2.23 16.98
CA ALA A 45 7.65 2.74 17.38
C ALA A 45 8.75 1.66 17.55
N SER A 46 8.43 0.37 17.39
CA SER A 46 9.43 -0.68 17.20
C SER A 46 10.17 -0.60 15.85
N GLU A 47 9.73 0.25 14.93
CA GLU A 47 10.33 0.48 13.60
C GLU A 47 11.41 1.57 13.57
N ASN A 48 11.87 2.04 14.73
CA ASN A 48 12.97 3.00 14.83
C ASN A 48 14.30 2.37 14.38
N CYS A 49 14.62 2.48 13.09
CA CYS A 49 15.84 1.90 12.51
C CYS A 49 16.31 2.72 11.30
N GLY A 50 17.63 2.79 11.07
CA GLY A 50 18.21 3.34 9.84
C GLY A 50 17.83 4.80 9.51
N GLY A 51 17.45 5.60 10.52
CA GLY A 51 16.99 6.99 10.34
C GLY A 51 15.49 7.14 10.13
N TYR A 52 14.74 6.04 10.08
CA TYR A 52 13.29 6.04 10.10
C TYR A 52 12.76 5.80 11.52
N ARG A 53 11.59 6.36 11.80
CA ARG A 53 10.81 6.19 13.02
C ARG A 53 9.34 6.03 12.69
N ALA A 54 8.56 5.45 13.60
CA ALA A 54 7.11 5.42 13.40
C ALA A 54 6.55 6.84 13.29
N PHE A 55 5.50 7.00 12.48
CA PHE A 55 4.76 8.25 12.40
C PHE A 55 4.28 8.70 13.78
N GLU A 56 4.37 10.01 14.09
CA GLU A 56 4.13 10.49 15.46
C GLU A 56 2.65 10.40 15.83
N ASP A 57 1.75 10.76 14.91
CA ASP A 57 0.31 10.72 15.15
C ASP A 57 -0.29 9.35 14.78
N GLN A 58 0.08 8.35 15.57
CA GLN A 58 -0.40 6.97 15.42
C GLN A 58 -1.91 6.84 15.55
N LYS A 59 -2.53 7.68 16.38
CA LYS A 59 -3.98 7.64 16.62
C LYS A 59 -4.73 8.01 15.34
N THR A 60 -4.32 9.10 14.70
CA THR A 60 -4.92 9.56 13.45
C THR A 60 -4.64 8.60 12.30
N LEU A 61 -3.40 8.09 12.18
CA LEU A 61 -3.05 7.07 11.18
C LEU A 61 -3.92 5.82 11.31
N THR A 62 -4.05 5.31 12.53
CA THR A 62 -4.88 4.12 12.83
C THR A 62 -6.34 4.37 12.49
N ALA A 63 -6.92 5.51 12.90
CA ALA A 63 -8.32 5.82 12.61
C ALA A 63 -8.61 5.96 11.11
N ALA A 64 -7.74 6.64 10.36
CA ALA A 64 -7.87 6.77 8.92
C ALA A 64 -7.70 5.43 8.21
N THR A 65 -6.75 4.61 8.66
CA THR A 65 -6.52 3.26 8.15
C THR A 65 -7.74 2.37 8.34
N ALA A 66 -8.34 2.35 9.54
CA ALA A 66 -9.57 1.58 9.80
C ALA A 66 -10.65 1.93 8.78
N ARG A 67 -10.91 3.23 8.62
CA ARG A 67 -11.95 3.73 7.74
C ARG A 67 -11.72 3.34 6.28
N VAL A 68 -10.54 3.59 5.72
CA VAL A 68 -10.24 3.27 4.32
C VAL A 68 -10.35 1.76 4.06
N LEU A 69 -9.88 0.93 4.99
CA LEU A 69 -9.95 -0.53 4.84
C LEU A 69 -11.39 -1.06 5.00
N GLU A 70 -12.17 -0.50 5.91
CA GLU A 70 -13.61 -0.81 6.04
C GLU A 70 -14.39 -0.40 4.78
N ASP A 71 -14.12 0.78 4.22
CA ASP A 71 -14.73 1.27 2.98
C ASP A 71 -14.37 0.36 1.78
N ALA A 72 -13.20 -0.27 1.80
CA ALA A 72 -12.77 -1.28 0.81
C ALA A 72 -13.33 -2.70 1.08
N GLY A 73 -14.21 -2.86 2.08
CA GLY A 73 -14.79 -4.16 2.43
C GLY A 73 -13.80 -5.13 3.09
N LEU A 74 -12.70 -4.61 3.64
CA LEU A 74 -11.75 -5.37 4.44
C LEU A 74 -12.11 -5.27 5.93
N HIS A 75 -11.55 -6.17 6.72
CA HIS A 75 -11.84 -6.27 8.15
C HIS A 75 -10.59 -5.98 8.97
N PRO A 76 -10.23 -4.69 9.16
CA PRO A 76 -9.10 -4.31 9.99
C PRO A 76 -9.34 -4.69 11.44
N THR A 77 -8.32 -5.23 12.10
CA THR A 77 -8.35 -5.54 13.53
C THR A 77 -7.43 -4.59 14.29
N LEU A 78 -7.96 -3.90 15.29
CA LEU A 78 -7.16 -3.15 16.24
C LEU A 78 -6.47 -4.11 17.20
N LYS A 79 -5.14 -4.01 17.31
CA LYS A 79 -4.30 -4.83 18.18
C LYS A 79 -3.37 -3.96 19.01
N GLU A 80 -2.78 -4.54 20.03
CA GLU A 80 -1.72 -3.92 20.84
C GLU A 80 -0.42 -4.70 20.72
N ASP A 81 0.70 -3.99 20.71
CA ASP A 81 2.01 -4.62 20.75
C ASP A 81 2.46 -4.90 22.20
N HIS A 82 3.65 -5.49 22.37
CA HIS A 82 4.21 -5.80 23.69
C HIS A 82 4.44 -4.58 24.59
N ALA A 83 4.38 -3.37 24.04
CA ALA A 83 4.50 -2.10 24.75
C ALA A 83 3.15 -1.37 24.88
N GLN A 84 2.02 -2.08 24.70
CA GLN A 84 0.65 -1.56 24.79
C GLN A 84 0.34 -0.44 23.80
N ARG A 85 1.01 -0.43 22.64
CA ARG A 85 0.74 0.55 21.58
C ARG A 85 -0.25 -0.04 20.59
N SER A 86 -1.31 0.70 20.30
CA SER A 86 -2.32 0.27 19.34
C SER A 86 -1.82 0.35 17.90
N TYR A 87 -2.15 -0.64 17.09
CA TYR A 87 -1.93 -0.67 15.65
C TYR A 87 -3.08 -1.40 14.97
N ILE A 88 -3.28 -1.15 13.68
CA ILE A 88 -4.18 -1.95 12.85
C ILE A 88 -3.39 -3.04 12.15
N GLU A 89 -3.98 -4.22 12.11
CA GLU A 89 -3.58 -5.30 11.22
C GLU A 89 -4.79 -5.76 10.41
N THR A 90 -4.59 -5.89 9.12
CA THR A 90 -5.59 -6.39 8.19
C THR A 90 -5.00 -7.59 7.46
N PRO A 91 -5.47 -8.81 7.77
CA PRO A 91 -5.08 -10.00 7.03
C PRO A 91 -5.77 -10.00 5.67
N ILE A 92 -5.01 -10.34 4.64
CA ILE A 92 -5.48 -10.46 3.25
C ILE A 92 -5.20 -11.88 2.79
N PRO A 93 -6.25 -12.68 2.54
CA PRO A 93 -6.13 -14.04 2.03
C PRO A 93 -5.32 -14.10 0.73
N LEU A 94 -4.55 -15.18 0.54
CA LEU A 94 -3.65 -15.33 -0.61
C LEU A 94 -4.33 -15.13 -1.98
N ASP A 95 -5.58 -15.58 -2.13
CA ASP A 95 -6.42 -15.43 -3.32
C ASP A 95 -6.89 -13.99 -3.57
N ARG A 96 -6.69 -13.09 -2.61
CA ARG A 96 -6.98 -11.66 -2.69
C ARG A 96 -5.74 -10.78 -2.54
N VAL A 97 -4.54 -11.37 -2.56
CA VAL A 97 -3.30 -10.58 -2.46
C VAL A 97 -3.02 -9.95 -3.81
N ASP A 98 -3.32 -8.66 -3.90
CA ASP A 98 -2.79 -7.77 -4.92
C ASP A 98 -1.88 -6.72 -4.26
N ARG A 99 -0.62 -6.69 -4.69
CA ARG A 99 0.38 -5.77 -4.13
C ARG A 99 0.07 -4.33 -4.50
N GLU A 100 -0.45 -4.09 -5.70
CA GLU A 100 -0.78 -2.75 -6.19
C GLU A 100 -1.99 -2.21 -5.45
N GLU A 101 -3.03 -3.04 -5.24
CA GLU A 101 -4.20 -2.69 -4.42
C GLU A 101 -3.79 -2.34 -2.98
N LEU A 102 -2.89 -3.13 -2.40
CA LEU A 102 -2.35 -2.90 -1.05
C LEU A 102 -1.64 -1.57 -0.90
N VAL A 103 -0.83 -1.22 -1.90
CA VAL A 103 -0.12 0.04 -1.98
C VAL A 103 -1.09 1.20 -2.27
N HIS A 104 -2.15 0.95 -3.04
CA HIS A 104 -3.22 1.91 -3.28
C HIS A 104 -3.96 2.25 -1.99
N LEU A 105 -4.41 1.26 -1.23
CA LEU A 105 -5.08 1.47 0.06
C LEU A 105 -4.22 2.28 1.03
N ALA A 106 -2.93 1.97 1.11
CA ALA A 106 -2.00 2.72 1.96
C ALA A 106 -1.84 4.18 1.48
N SER A 107 -1.70 4.41 0.18
CA SER A 107 -1.60 5.76 -0.41
C SER A 107 -2.87 6.58 -0.15
N THR A 108 -4.04 5.97 -0.32
CA THR A 108 -5.33 6.59 -0.04
C THR A 108 -5.42 7.04 1.41
N VAL A 109 -4.96 6.22 2.37
CA VAL A 109 -4.86 6.66 3.77
C VAL A 109 -3.96 7.89 3.89
N LEU A 110 -2.75 7.88 3.34
CA LEU A 110 -1.82 9.00 3.46
C LEU A 110 -2.39 10.29 2.86
N LEU A 111 -3.07 10.21 1.71
CA LEU A 111 -3.76 11.35 1.10
C LEU A 111 -4.89 11.89 1.98
N THR A 112 -5.70 11.03 2.61
CA THR A 112 -6.74 11.49 3.55
C THR A 112 -6.18 12.22 4.76
N LEU A 113 -4.93 11.92 5.13
CA LEU A 113 -4.21 12.60 6.21
C LEU A 113 -3.50 13.89 5.75
N GLY A 114 -3.62 14.26 4.46
CA GLY A 114 -2.92 15.41 3.89
C GLY A 114 -1.41 15.19 3.75
N ILE A 115 -0.95 13.94 3.80
CA ILE A 115 0.46 13.59 3.60
C ILE A 115 0.68 13.51 2.09
N THR A 116 1.08 14.64 1.52
CA THR A 116 1.23 14.85 0.08
C THR A 116 2.69 14.93 -0.35
N ASP A 117 3.55 14.11 0.26
CA ASP A 117 4.93 13.97 -0.22
C ASP A 117 4.89 13.69 -1.73
N VAL A 118 5.77 14.35 -2.51
CA VAL A 118 5.86 14.29 -3.98
C VAL A 118 5.73 12.86 -4.52
N GLN A 119 6.09 11.89 -3.71
CA GLN A 119 6.20 10.51 -4.09
C GLN A 119 5.02 9.66 -3.61
N VAL A 120 4.34 10.07 -2.53
CA VAL A 120 2.95 9.63 -2.25
C VAL A 120 2.05 10.12 -3.38
N LEU A 121 2.29 11.34 -3.87
CA LEU A 121 1.61 11.89 -5.04
C LEU A 121 1.99 11.14 -6.32
N ALA A 122 3.27 10.87 -6.60
CA ALA A 122 3.67 10.10 -7.79
C ALA A 122 3.08 8.68 -7.79
N LEU A 123 3.00 8.05 -6.62
CA LEU A 123 2.33 6.76 -6.46
C LEU A 123 0.82 6.90 -6.72
N ALA A 124 0.17 7.91 -6.16
CA ALA A 124 -1.23 8.21 -6.43
C ALA A 124 -1.51 8.57 -7.91
N GLU A 125 -0.60 9.26 -8.59
CA GLU A 125 -0.70 9.62 -10.03
C GLU A 125 -0.54 8.39 -10.92
N MET A 126 0.46 7.54 -10.66
CA MET A 126 0.60 6.26 -11.35
C MET A 126 -0.65 5.38 -11.16
N LEU A 127 -1.25 5.42 -9.97
CA LEU A 127 -2.47 4.70 -9.65
C LEU A 127 -3.71 5.31 -10.31
N ALA A 128 -3.80 6.63 -10.41
CA ALA A 128 -4.88 7.30 -11.14
C ALA A 128 -4.83 6.92 -12.63
N LEU A 129 -3.64 6.80 -13.20
CA LEU A 129 -3.46 6.28 -14.56
C LEU A 129 -3.91 4.81 -14.64
N TYR A 130 -3.53 3.96 -13.68
CA TYR A 130 -3.99 2.56 -13.67
C TYR A 130 -5.52 2.44 -13.58
N ASP A 131 -6.18 3.22 -12.72
CA ASP A 131 -7.64 3.26 -12.61
C ASP A 131 -8.28 3.75 -13.92
N GLU A 132 -7.73 4.80 -14.55
CA GLU A 132 -8.18 5.33 -15.84
C GLU A 132 -8.03 4.30 -16.99
N PHE A 133 -6.98 3.46 -16.96
CA PHE A 133 -6.72 2.46 -17.99
C PHE A 133 -7.27 1.05 -17.68
N SER A 134 -7.71 0.77 -16.46
CA SER A 134 -8.16 -0.57 -16.02
C SER A 134 -9.63 -0.87 -16.30
N VAL A 135 -10.35 -0.02 -17.03
CA VAL A 135 -11.76 -0.27 -17.36
C VAL A 135 -11.90 -1.11 -18.64
N SER A 136 -12.05 -2.44 -18.49
CA SER A 136 -13.30 -3.14 -18.85
C SER A 136 -13.29 -4.61 -18.44
N GLU A 137 -14.43 -5.12 -17.97
CA GLU A 137 -14.71 -6.54 -17.70
C GLU A 137 -14.79 -7.40 -18.99
N ASN A 138 -14.43 -6.86 -20.15
CA ASN A 138 -14.61 -7.50 -21.46
C ASN A 138 -13.31 -8.00 -22.11
N ASP A 139 -12.15 -7.91 -21.45
CA ASP A 139 -10.85 -8.27 -22.05
C ASP A 139 -10.55 -7.49 -23.36
N GLU A 140 -11.20 -6.33 -23.55
CA GLU A 140 -11.08 -5.53 -24.76
C GLU A 140 -9.91 -4.56 -24.67
N ALA A 141 -9.09 -4.52 -25.72
CA ALA A 141 -7.96 -3.62 -25.81
C ALA A 141 -8.42 -2.15 -25.70
N VAL A 142 -7.68 -1.34 -24.95
CA VAL A 142 -8.00 0.08 -24.71
C VAL A 142 -7.37 0.92 -25.81
N TYR A 143 -8.16 1.79 -26.45
CA TYR A 143 -7.69 2.68 -27.50
C TYR A 143 -6.93 3.88 -26.90
N LEU A 144 -5.72 4.15 -27.39
CA LEU A 144 -4.89 5.27 -26.94
C LEU A 144 -5.07 6.48 -27.86
N SER A 145 -4.51 6.41 -29.08
CA SER A 145 -4.68 7.37 -30.18
C SER A 145 -4.00 6.81 -31.44
N ASP A 146 -4.30 7.35 -32.63
CA ASP A 146 -3.60 7.01 -33.90
C ASP A 146 -3.60 5.51 -34.28
N GLY A 147 -4.70 4.82 -34.05
CA GLY A 147 -4.77 3.37 -34.35
C GLY A 147 -4.00 2.49 -33.36
N MET A 148 -3.50 3.07 -32.26
CA MET A 148 -2.77 2.35 -31.22
C MET A 148 -3.70 1.90 -30.10
N TRP A 149 -3.54 0.65 -29.71
CA TRP A 149 -4.33 -0.02 -28.68
C TRP A 149 -3.39 -0.67 -27.66
N ILE A 150 -3.75 -0.63 -26.39
CA ILE A 150 -3.07 -1.40 -25.35
C ILE A 150 -3.89 -2.66 -25.05
N THR A 151 -3.26 -3.82 -25.21
CA THR A 151 -3.86 -5.12 -24.88
C THR A 151 -3.80 -5.36 -23.38
N THR A 152 -4.61 -6.30 -22.89
CA THR A 152 -4.70 -6.65 -21.46
C THR A 152 -3.40 -7.21 -20.89
N ASP A 153 -2.47 -7.71 -21.73
CA ASP A 153 -1.11 -8.10 -21.33
C ASP A 153 -0.09 -6.94 -21.39
N GLY A 154 -0.56 -5.70 -21.52
CA GLY A 154 0.26 -4.48 -21.51
C GLY A 154 1.05 -4.23 -22.79
N LYS A 155 0.77 -4.97 -23.89
CA LYS A 155 1.42 -4.72 -25.18
C LYS A 155 0.69 -3.61 -25.94
N ILE A 156 1.48 -2.81 -26.63
CA ILE A 156 0.95 -1.81 -27.56
C ILE A 156 0.88 -2.46 -28.94
N VAL A 157 -0.31 -2.45 -29.55
CA VAL A 157 -0.59 -2.99 -30.88
C VAL A 157 -1.24 -1.93 -31.76
N GLU A 158 -0.92 -1.94 -33.05
CA GLU A 158 -1.55 -1.11 -34.06
C GLU A 158 -2.72 -1.92 -34.68
N LYS A 159 -3.93 -1.34 -34.77
CA LYS A 159 -5.07 -1.91 -35.48
C LYS A 159 -5.65 -0.94 -36.51
#